data_AF-A0A2G2HD22-F1
#
_entry.id   AF-A0A2G2HD22-F1
#
_cell.length_a   1.000
_cell.length_b   1.000
_cell.length_c   1.000
_cell.angle_alpha   90.00
_cell.angle_beta   90.00
_cell.angle_gamma   90.00
#
_symmetry.space_group_name_H-M   'P 1'
#
loop_
_entity.id
_entity.type
_entity.pdbx_description
1 polymer ?
#
loop_
_entity_poly.entity_id
_entity_poly.type
_entity_poly.pdbx_seq_one_letter_code
_entity_poly.pdbx_strand_id
1 'polypeptide(L)'
;MEVVTKTIILAQAKLEIISLLESIDYIDFEKAKLYLIDEALYSKLIVIDEKLQEYKTDTRRGSVYDLNKIVNILNPNNIAFQFNLTSVMKSSLITEQEKCIKRLKVEKSISKNRIEKNAREIIITEELNNEEAARINATAAAKILNEEEEFSKISQNPESYHIIISTFKERKQYGQISWAYYEKEKKSRAQKHLSINYPNILRYKELEEVDNHRTDMMVAKFIKEGYRALGNVYVKLNDDK
;
A
#
# COMPACT_ATOMS: atom_id res chain seq x y z
N MET A 1 -17.98 1.03 -31.72
CA MET A 1 -16.55 1.33 -31.95
C MET A 1 -15.90 2.14 -30.82
N GLU A 2 -16.65 2.82 -29.95
CA GLU A 2 -16.11 3.70 -28.89
C GLU A 2 -15.42 3.00 -27.70
N VAL A 3 -15.84 1.77 -27.36
CA VAL A 3 -15.32 1.02 -26.19
C VAL A 3 -13.90 0.50 -26.39
N VAL A 4 -13.52 0.21 -27.64
CA VAL A 4 -12.19 -0.30 -28.01
C VAL A 4 -11.14 0.80 -27.77
N THR A 5 -11.45 2.05 -28.13
CA THR A 5 -10.56 3.20 -27.96
C THR A 5 -10.26 3.50 -26.48
N LYS A 6 -11.27 3.51 -25.61
CA LYS A 6 -11.09 3.87 -24.18
C LYS A 6 -10.27 2.82 -23.41
N THR A 7 -10.45 1.54 -23.73
CA THR A 7 -9.66 0.44 -23.11
C THR A 7 -8.19 0.52 -23.53
N ILE A 8 -7.92 0.84 -24.79
CA ILE A 8 -6.57 1.04 -25.33
C ILE A 8 -5.88 2.22 -24.65
N ILE A 9 -6.59 3.35 -24.46
CA ILE A 9 -6.04 4.54 -23.78
C ILE A 9 -5.62 4.22 -22.34
N LEU A 10 -6.46 3.51 -21.58
CA LEU A 10 -6.11 3.13 -20.21
C LEU A 10 -4.91 2.18 -20.16
N ALA A 11 -4.83 1.23 -21.09
CA ALA A 11 -3.70 0.33 -21.20
C ALA A 11 -2.41 1.10 -21.56
N GLN A 12 -2.51 2.06 -22.48
CA GLN A 12 -1.40 2.90 -22.89
C GLN A 12 -0.92 3.80 -21.74
N ALA A 13 -1.83 4.44 -21.02
CA ALA A 13 -1.48 5.25 -19.83
C ALA A 13 -0.75 4.41 -18.77
N LYS A 14 -1.18 3.16 -18.55
CA LYS A 14 -0.48 2.23 -17.65
C LYS A 14 0.95 1.94 -18.12
N LEU A 15 1.13 1.66 -19.41
CA LEU A 15 2.45 1.40 -19.99
C LEU A 15 3.37 2.63 -19.91
N GLU A 16 2.85 3.82 -20.23
CA GLU A 16 3.59 5.08 -20.13
C GLU A 16 4.05 5.34 -18.70
N ILE A 17 3.18 5.11 -17.70
CA ILE A 17 3.53 5.27 -16.28
C ILE A 17 4.56 4.23 -15.83
N ILE A 18 4.40 2.95 -16.22
CA ILE A 18 5.36 1.90 -15.87
C ILE A 18 6.73 2.24 -16.45
N SER A 19 6.81 2.63 -17.72
CA SER A 19 8.07 3.02 -18.37
C SER A 19 8.74 4.22 -17.70
N LEU A 20 7.94 5.21 -17.25
CA LEU A 20 8.46 6.34 -16.47
C LEU A 20 9.14 5.86 -15.18
N LEU A 21 8.51 4.92 -14.48
CA LEU A 21 8.98 4.38 -13.20
C LEU A 21 10.13 3.38 -13.34
N GLU A 22 10.26 2.67 -14.46
CA GLU A 22 11.34 1.69 -14.71
C GLU A 22 12.74 2.32 -14.63
N SER A 23 12.84 3.61 -14.95
CA SER A 23 14.11 4.36 -14.90
C SER A 23 14.50 4.84 -13.49
N ILE A 24 13.67 4.56 -12.48
CA ILE A 24 13.78 5.11 -11.13
C ILE A 24 13.95 3.98 -10.13
N ASP A 25 15.00 4.05 -9.32
CA ASP A 25 15.16 3.14 -8.18
C ASP A 25 14.02 3.34 -7.18
N TYR A 26 13.45 2.23 -6.70
CA TYR A 26 12.39 2.26 -5.71
C TYR A 26 12.85 1.67 -4.39
N ILE A 27 12.24 2.16 -3.31
CA ILE A 27 12.39 1.59 -1.97
C ILE A 27 11.33 0.49 -1.82
N ASP A 28 11.78 -0.75 -1.58
CA ASP A 28 10.90 -1.85 -1.17
C ASP A 28 10.72 -1.83 0.34
N PHE A 29 9.47 -1.71 0.81
CA PHE A 29 9.14 -1.72 2.22
C PHE A 29 7.78 -2.38 2.45
N GLU A 30 7.74 -3.45 3.26
CA GLU A 30 6.50 -4.17 3.59
C GLU A 30 5.71 -4.62 2.34
N LYS A 31 6.43 -5.08 1.30
CA LYS A 31 5.90 -5.48 -0.03
C LYS A 31 5.29 -4.33 -0.84
N ALA A 32 5.49 -3.08 -0.42
CA ALA A 32 5.09 -1.91 -1.17
C ALA A 32 6.31 -1.28 -1.83
N LYS A 33 6.15 -0.86 -3.09
CA LYS A 33 7.16 -0.12 -3.84
C LYS A 33 6.92 1.38 -3.68
N LEU A 34 7.93 2.11 -3.21
CA LEU A 34 7.91 3.56 -3.08
C LEU A 34 8.93 4.19 -4.05
N TYR A 35 8.44 5.04 -4.95
CA TYR A 35 9.24 5.83 -5.87
C TYR A 35 9.32 7.27 -5.36
N LEU A 36 10.54 7.77 -5.27
CA LEU A 36 10.81 9.18 -4.99
C LEU A 36 11.01 9.87 -6.34
N ILE A 37 10.15 10.84 -6.65
CA ILE A 37 10.22 11.55 -7.93
C ILE A 37 10.35 13.05 -7.71
N ASP A 38 11.02 13.71 -8.65
CA ASP A 38 11.11 15.17 -8.68
C ASP A 38 9.88 15.79 -9.37
N GLU A 39 9.86 17.12 -9.44
CA GLU A 39 8.80 17.87 -10.11
C GLU A 39 8.75 17.60 -11.62
N ALA A 40 9.90 17.41 -12.27
CA ALA A 40 9.96 17.20 -13.71
C ALA A 40 9.27 15.89 -14.12
N LEU A 41 9.51 14.82 -13.37
CA LEU A 41 8.85 13.53 -13.53
C LEU A 41 7.38 13.61 -13.11
N TYR A 42 7.05 14.35 -12.05
CA TYR A 42 5.66 14.54 -11.64
C TYR A 42 4.84 15.26 -12.70
N SER A 43 5.38 16.29 -13.36
CA SER A 43 4.71 16.98 -14.47
C SER A 43 4.36 16.02 -15.61
N LYS A 44 5.22 15.05 -15.92
CA LYS A 44 4.92 14.02 -16.93
C LYS A 44 3.73 13.14 -16.51
N LEU A 45 3.60 12.81 -15.23
CA LEU A 45 2.43 12.08 -14.71
C LEU A 45 1.14 12.90 -14.81
N ILE A 46 1.22 14.21 -14.56
CA ILE A 46 0.06 15.11 -14.70
C ILE A 46 -0.42 15.17 -16.14
N VAL A 47 0.49 15.25 -17.13
CA VAL A 47 0.12 15.20 -18.56
C VAL A 47 -0.61 13.90 -18.90
N ILE A 48 -0.24 12.77 -18.29
CA ILE A 48 -0.96 11.50 -18.47
C ILE A 48 -2.34 11.55 -17.79
N ASP A 49 -2.47 12.11 -16.59
CA ASP A 49 -3.79 12.27 -15.94
C ASP A 49 -4.70 13.19 -16.75
N GLU A 50 -4.20 14.30 -17.29
CA GLU A 50 -4.95 15.23 -18.13
C GLU A 50 -5.57 14.53 -19.35
N LYS A 51 -4.80 13.68 -20.04
CA LYS A 51 -5.32 12.84 -21.14
C LYS A 51 -6.44 11.90 -20.67
N LEU A 52 -6.37 11.41 -19.42
CA LEU A 52 -7.40 10.55 -18.86
C LEU A 52 -8.65 11.31 -18.39
N GLN A 53 -8.52 12.59 -18.01
CA GLN A 53 -9.63 13.43 -17.53
C GLN A 53 -10.74 13.58 -18.57
N GLU A 54 -10.40 13.69 -19.86
CA GLU A 54 -11.36 13.76 -20.98
C GLU A 54 -12.35 12.58 -20.99
N TYR A 55 -11.98 11.45 -20.38
CA TYR A 55 -12.78 10.23 -20.34
C TYR A 55 -13.45 9.97 -18.98
N LYS A 56 -13.21 10.82 -17.97
CA LYS A 56 -13.83 10.72 -16.63
C LYS A 56 -15.28 11.19 -16.61
N THR A 57 -15.63 12.16 -17.45
CA THR A 57 -16.94 12.84 -17.48
C THR A 57 -18.08 11.99 -18.07
N ASP A 58 -17.77 11.06 -18.97
CA ASP A 58 -18.78 10.42 -19.81
C ASP A 58 -19.43 9.14 -19.25
N THR A 59 -19.09 8.67 -18.05
CA THR A 59 -19.69 7.41 -17.54
C THR A 59 -19.97 7.41 -16.03
N ARG A 60 -21.03 6.68 -15.62
CA ARG A 60 -21.24 6.20 -14.23
C ARG A 60 -20.03 5.44 -13.65
N ARG A 61 -19.04 5.09 -14.48
CA ARG A 61 -17.79 4.37 -14.19
C ARG A 61 -16.53 5.22 -14.41
N GLY A 62 -16.64 6.55 -14.50
CA GLY A 62 -15.53 7.45 -14.84
C GLY A 62 -14.30 7.35 -13.92
N SER A 63 -14.48 6.88 -12.69
CA SER A 63 -13.40 6.62 -11.73
C SER A 63 -12.41 5.52 -12.14
N VAL A 64 -12.70 4.75 -13.19
CA VAL A 64 -11.78 3.75 -13.76
C VAL A 64 -10.60 4.41 -14.48
N TYR A 65 -10.78 5.63 -14.99
CA TYR A 65 -9.74 6.40 -15.69
C TYR A 65 -8.99 7.34 -14.73
N ASP A 66 -9.09 7.13 -13.42
CA ASP A 66 -8.36 7.97 -12.45
C ASP A 66 -6.92 7.50 -12.30
N LEU A 67 -5.95 8.44 -12.29
CA LEU A 67 -4.54 8.13 -12.07
C LEU A 67 -4.33 7.36 -10.76
N ASN A 68 -5.18 7.62 -9.76
CA ASN A 68 -5.21 6.91 -8.47
C ASN A 68 -5.55 5.41 -8.56
N LYS A 69 -5.99 4.92 -9.73
CA LYS A 69 -6.18 3.48 -10.04
C LYS A 69 -4.96 2.83 -10.67
N ILE A 70 -3.93 3.62 -10.99
CA ILE A 70 -2.68 3.14 -11.58
C ILE A 70 -1.54 3.29 -10.56
N VAL A 71 -1.47 4.44 -9.89
CA VAL A 71 -0.46 4.76 -8.88
C VAL A 71 -1.09 5.39 -7.65
N ASN A 72 -0.45 5.25 -6.49
CA ASN A 72 -0.84 5.93 -5.26
C ASN A 72 0.04 7.17 -5.05
N ILE A 73 -0.43 8.33 -5.50
CA ILE A 73 0.24 9.60 -5.20
C ILE A 73 0.03 9.95 -3.73
N LEU A 74 1.12 10.12 -2.99
CA LEU A 74 1.09 10.35 -1.56
C LEU A 74 0.82 11.82 -1.23
N ASN A 75 1.48 12.73 -1.95
CA ASN A 75 1.50 14.17 -1.69
C ASN A 75 1.22 15.00 -2.95
N PRO A 76 -0.01 14.95 -3.52
CA PRO A 76 -0.32 15.57 -4.80
C PRO A 76 -0.18 17.10 -4.83
N ASN A 77 -0.20 17.76 -3.66
CA ASN A 77 -0.21 19.22 -3.57
C ASN A 77 1.12 19.82 -3.11
N ASN A 78 1.89 19.10 -2.28
CA ASN A 78 3.05 19.67 -1.60
C ASN A 78 4.25 18.73 -1.72
N ILE A 79 5.40 19.28 -2.09
CA ILE A 79 6.66 18.52 -2.20
C ILE A 79 7.15 18.17 -0.79
N ALA A 80 7.49 16.90 -0.60
CA ALA A 80 8.09 16.43 0.64
C ALA A 80 9.59 16.72 0.65
N PHE A 81 10.13 17.09 1.82
CA PHE A 81 11.57 17.26 2.00
C PHE A 81 12.18 16.28 3.01
N GLN A 82 11.35 15.62 3.81
CA GLN A 82 11.75 14.56 4.73
C GLN A 82 10.65 13.49 4.74
N PHE A 83 11.02 12.22 4.84
CA PHE A 83 10.08 11.13 5.06
C PHE A 83 10.62 10.08 6.04
N ASN A 84 9.71 9.28 6.60
CA ASN A 84 10.03 8.15 7.45
C ASN A 84 9.06 7.00 7.16
N LEU A 85 9.57 5.78 7.17
CA LEU A 85 8.83 4.54 6.94
C LEU A 85 8.60 3.82 8.26
N THR A 86 7.37 3.43 8.53
CA THR A 86 6.99 2.69 9.73
C THR A 86 6.10 1.51 9.38
N SER A 87 6.28 0.40 10.09
CA SER A 87 5.39 -0.74 9.97
C SER A 87 4.29 -0.65 11.01
N VAL A 88 3.03 -0.85 10.60
CA VAL A 88 1.87 -0.75 11.49
C VAL A 88 0.98 -1.98 11.36
N MET A 89 0.61 -2.53 12.52
CA MET A 89 -0.36 -3.62 12.64
C MET A 89 -1.77 -3.02 12.74
N LYS A 90 -2.66 -3.40 11.82
CA LYS A 90 -4.05 -2.95 11.84
C LYS A 90 -4.99 -4.12 12.09
N SER A 91 -5.93 -3.89 13.01
CA SER A 91 -7.13 -4.69 13.20
C SER A 91 -8.37 -3.83 12.95
N SER A 92 -9.43 -4.46 12.46
CA SER A 92 -10.79 -3.94 12.45
C SER A 92 -11.58 -4.51 13.61
N LEU A 93 -12.50 -3.72 14.14
CA LEU A 93 -13.47 -4.14 15.15
C LEU A 93 -14.80 -3.47 14.85
N ILE A 94 -15.85 -4.27 14.73
CA ILE A 94 -17.24 -3.84 14.64
C ILE A 94 -17.98 -4.52 15.78
N THR A 95 -18.61 -3.73 16.65
CA THR A 95 -19.34 -4.20 17.83
C THR A 95 -20.83 -3.84 17.81
N GLU A 96 -21.21 -2.86 16.99
CA GLU A 96 -22.60 -2.43 16.84
C GLU A 96 -23.39 -3.49 16.06
N GLN A 97 -24.43 -4.04 16.69
CA GLN A 97 -25.11 -5.25 16.20
C GLN A 97 -25.72 -5.07 14.81
N GLU A 98 -26.37 -3.93 14.54
CA GLU A 98 -26.95 -3.66 13.22
C GLU A 98 -25.88 -3.67 12.11
N LYS A 99 -24.71 -3.09 12.39
CA LYS A 99 -23.57 -3.09 11.46
C LYS A 99 -22.97 -4.49 11.32
N CYS A 100 -22.88 -5.26 12.40
CA CYS A 100 -22.42 -6.65 12.38
C CYS A 100 -23.32 -7.52 11.49
N ILE A 101 -24.65 -7.44 11.69
CA ILE A 101 -25.63 -8.21 10.91
C ILE A 101 -25.56 -7.85 9.42
N LYS A 102 -25.54 -6.56 9.08
CA LYS A 102 -25.38 -6.11 7.68
C LYS A 102 -24.08 -6.60 7.05
N ARG A 103 -23.02 -6.69 7.84
CA ARG A 103 -21.68 -7.08 7.38
C ARG A 103 -21.46 -8.60 7.33
N LEU A 104 -22.28 -9.39 8.04
CA LEU A 104 -22.16 -10.85 8.16
C LEU A 104 -22.04 -11.56 6.80
N LYS A 105 -22.88 -11.19 5.83
CA LYS A 105 -22.87 -11.77 4.47
C LYS A 105 -21.56 -11.49 3.73
N VAL A 106 -20.99 -10.31 3.96
CA VAL A 106 -19.70 -9.92 3.37
C VAL A 106 -18.56 -10.73 4.00
N GLU A 107 -18.53 -10.86 5.32
CA GLU A 107 -17.49 -11.62 6.02
C GLU A 107 -17.53 -13.11 5.66
N LYS A 108 -18.72 -13.70 5.51
CA LYS A 108 -18.87 -15.07 4.99
C LYS A 108 -18.24 -15.22 3.61
N SER A 109 -18.52 -14.27 2.70
CA SER A 109 -17.96 -14.30 1.35
C SER A 109 -16.42 -14.16 1.37
N ILE A 110 -15.90 -13.32 2.26
CA ILE A 110 -14.45 -13.17 2.49
C ILE A 110 -13.85 -14.47 3.03
N SER A 111 -14.50 -15.11 3.99
CA SER A 111 -14.04 -16.37 4.60
C SER A 111 -13.97 -17.49 3.57
N LYS A 112 -15.04 -17.68 2.77
CA LYS A 112 -15.07 -18.65 1.67
C LYS A 112 -13.90 -18.45 0.71
N ASN A 113 -13.73 -17.23 0.21
CA ASN A 113 -12.64 -16.92 -0.73
C ASN A 113 -11.26 -17.18 -0.11
N ARG A 114 -11.10 -16.94 1.19
CA ARG A 114 -9.86 -17.22 1.91
C ARG A 114 -9.61 -18.72 2.05
N ILE A 115 -10.61 -19.50 2.40
CA ILE A 115 -10.48 -20.97 2.51
C ILE A 115 -10.07 -21.56 1.16
N GLU A 116 -10.74 -21.15 0.08
CA GLU A 116 -10.40 -21.60 -1.28
C GLU A 116 -8.99 -21.18 -1.70
N LYS A 117 -8.61 -19.93 -1.38
CA LYS A 117 -7.27 -19.42 -1.68
C LYS A 117 -6.19 -20.21 -0.93
N ASN A 118 -6.37 -20.44 0.37
CA ASN A 118 -5.41 -21.19 1.20
C ASN A 118 -5.26 -22.63 0.70
N ALA A 119 -6.37 -23.29 0.34
CA ALA A 119 -6.33 -24.63 -0.23
C ALA A 119 -5.49 -24.67 -1.52
N ARG A 120 -5.70 -23.70 -2.43
CA ARG A 120 -4.90 -23.59 -3.67
C ARG A 120 -3.42 -23.31 -3.38
N GLU A 121 -3.13 -22.40 -2.44
CA GLU A 121 -1.74 -22.07 -2.09
C GLU A 121 -1.01 -23.28 -1.49
N ILE A 122 -1.65 -24.07 -0.62
CA ILE A 122 -1.06 -25.31 -0.07
C ILE A 122 -0.76 -26.31 -1.19
N ILE A 123 -1.74 -26.58 -2.06
CA ILE A 123 -1.57 -27.54 -3.17
C ILE A 123 -0.41 -27.15 -4.09
N ILE A 124 -0.29 -25.85 -4.40
CA ILE A 124 0.78 -25.34 -5.28
C ILE A 124 2.14 -25.35 -4.56
N THR A 125 2.18 -24.90 -3.31
CA THR A 125 3.45 -24.70 -2.57
C THR A 125 4.07 -26.03 -2.15
N GLU A 126 3.23 -27.03 -1.82
CA GLU A 126 3.68 -28.34 -1.37
C GLU A 126 3.75 -29.38 -2.51
N GLU A 127 3.49 -28.97 -3.77
CA GLU A 127 3.50 -29.84 -4.96
C GLU A 127 2.72 -31.15 -4.76
N LEU A 128 1.56 -31.07 -4.12
CA LEU A 128 0.78 -32.23 -3.70
C LEU A 128 0.29 -33.06 -4.89
N ASN A 129 0.22 -34.38 -4.70
CA ASN A 129 -0.37 -35.27 -5.70
C ASN A 129 -1.90 -35.13 -5.74
N ASN A 130 -2.53 -35.72 -6.77
CA ASN A 130 -3.98 -35.59 -6.99
C ASN A 130 -4.83 -36.07 -5.81
N GLU A 131 -4.41 -37.11 -5.09
CA GLU A 131 -5.16 -37.62 -3.94
C GLU A 131 -5.06 -36.68 -2.73
N GLU A 132 -3.87 -36.16 -2.45
CA GLU A 132 -3.62 -35.19 -1.39
C GLU A 132 -4.35 -33.87 -1.66
N ALA A 133 -4.28 -33.37 -2.90
CA ALA A 133 -5.02 -32.21 -3.34
C ALA A 133 -6.53 -32.39 -3.19
N ALA A 134 -7.07 -33.58 -3.50
CA ALA A 134 -8.47 -33.90 -3.30
C ALA A 134 -8.87 -33.88 -1.82
N ARG A 135 -8.01 -34.38 -0.91
CA ARG A 135 -8.24 -34.31 0.55
C ARG A 135 -8.25 -32.88 1.06
N ILE A 136 -7.32 -32.04 0.60
CA ILE A 136 -7.28 -30.60 0.96
C ILE A 136 -8.56 -29.89 0.47
N ASN A 137 -8.97 -30.14 -0.77
CA ASN A 137 -10.19 -29.57 -1.34
C ASN A 137 -11.46 -30.06 -0.61
N ALA A 138 -11.54 -31.34 -0.26
CA ALA A 138 -12.65 -31.89 0.52
C ALA A 138 -12.72 -31.25 1.93
N THR A 139 -11.57 -31.07 2.58
CA THR A 139 -11.48 -30.40 3.88
C THR A 139 -11.95 -28.94 3.79
N ALA A 140 -11.52 -28.23 2.75
CA ALA A 140 -11.95 -26.87 2.46
C ALA A 140 -13.47 -26.78 2.22
N ALA A 141 -14.02 -27.70 1.42
CA ALA A 141 -15.45 -27.77 1.13
C ALA A 141 -16.29 -28.06 2.38
N ALA A 142 -15.86 -29.01 3.22
CA ALA A 142 -16.53 -29.31 4.49
C ALA A 142 -16.55 -28.09 5.43
N LYS A 143 -15.45 -27.34 5.49
CA LYS A 143 -15.39 -26.10 6.28
C LYS A 143 -16.32 -25.02 5.73
N ILE A 144 -16.38 -24.84 4.41
CA ILE A 144 -17.29 -23.89 3.75
C ILE A 144 -18.75 -24.26 4.05
N LEU A 145 -19.09 -25.55 3.99
CA LEU A 145 -20.44 -26.03 4.31
C LEU A 145 -20.82 -25.73 5.77
N ASN A 146 -19.90 -26.00 6.71
CA ASN A 146 -20.13 -25.70 8.13
C ASN A 146 -20.33 -24.18 8.36
N GLU A 147 -19.52 -23.33 7.73
CA GLU A 147 -19.70 -21.87 7.81
C GLU A 147 -21.02 -21.38 7.17
N GLU A 148 -21.51 -22.07 6.12
CA GLU A 148 -22.82 -21.80 5.50
C GLU A 148 -23.98 -22.12 6.44
N GLU A 149 -23.90 -23.27 7.14
CA GLU A 149 -24.90 -23.70 8.12
C GLU A 149 -24.95 -22.74 9.32
N GLU A 150 -23.79 -22.40 9.89
CA GLU A 150 -23.70 -21.45 11.00
C GLU A 150 -24.20 -20.05 10.61
N PHE A 151 -23.82 -19.57 9.42
CA PHE A 151 -24.36 -18.32 8.90
C PHE A 151 -25.89 -18.35 8.80
N SER A 152 -26.46 -19.47 8.34
CA SER A 152 -27.90 -19.63 8.18
C SER A 152 -28.61 -19.61 9.54
N LYS A 153 -28.07 -20.29 10.55
CA LYS A 153 -28.58 -20.27 11.94
C LYS A 153 -28.59 -18.86 12.52
N ILE A 154 -27.49 -18.11 12.36
CA ILE A 154 -27.36 -16.73 12.85
C ILE A 154 -28.30 -15.79 12.09
N SER A 155 -28.38 -15.93 10.76
CA SER A 155 -29.19 -15.04 9.93
C SER A 155 -30.69 -15.23 10.12
N GLN A 156 -31.15 -16.43 10.51
CA GLN A 156 -32.54 -16.71 10.81
C GLN A 156 -32.99 -16.13 12.15
N ASN A 157 -32.09 -16.05 13.15
CA ASN A 157 -32.40 -15.58 14.49
C ASN A 157 -31.32 -14.61 15.03
N PRO A 158 -31.05 -13.47 14.36
CA PRO A 158 -29.91 -12.61 14.70
C PRO A 158 -29.98 -12.06 16.12
N GLU A 159 -31.18 -11.78 16.64
CA GLU A 159 -31.42 -11.26 18.00
C GLU A 159 -30.99 -12.23 19.11
N SER A 160 -30.84 -13.53 18.79
CA SER A 160 -30.38 -14.54 19.74
C SER A 160 -28.85 -14.56 19.91
N TYR A 161 -28.11 -13.77 19.12
CA TYR A 161 -26.65 -13.77 19.10
C TYR A 161 -26.07 -12.38 19.39
N HIS A 162 -24.99 -12.34 20.16
CA HIS A 162 -24.14 -11.15 20.27
C HIS A 162 -22.98 -11.27 19.30
N ILE A 163 -23.01 -10.50 18.21
CA ILE A 163 -22.09 -10.64 17.09
C ILE A 163 -21.01 -9.56 17.19
N ILE A 164 -19.75 -9.99 17.14
CA ILE A 164 -18.58 -9.09 17.02
C ILE A 164 -17.79 -9.53 15.80
N ILE A 165 -17.48 -8.57 14.92
CA ILE A 165 -16.60 -8.82 13.77
C ILE A 165 -15.25 -8.19 14.10
N SER A 166 -14.22 -9.02 14.21
CA SER A 166 -12.86 -8.55 14.49
C SER A 166 -11.81 -9.29 13.67
N THR A 167 -10.81 -8.54 13.22
CA THR A 167 -9.58 -9.11 12.61
C THR A 167 -8.41 -9.09 13.60
N PHE A 168 -8.67 -9.02 14.92
CA PHE A 168 -7.63 -8.94 15.94
C PHE A 168 -6.63 -10.11 15.92
N LYS A 169 -7.10 -11.33 15.62
CA LYS A 169 -6.23 -12.52 15.47
C LYS A 169 -5.47 -12.53 14.14
N GLU A 170 -5.95 -11.79 13.15
CA GLU A 170 -5.43 -11.76 11.78
C GLU A 170 -4.97 -10.35 11.42
N ARG A 171 -4.28 -9.69 12.36
CA ARG A 171 -3.75 -8.35 12.13
C ARG A 171 -2.90 -8.37 10.87
N LYS A 172 -3.15 -7.40 10.00
CA LYS A 172 -2.34 -7.21 8.80
C LYS A 172 -1.31 -6.14 9.08
N GLN A 173 -0.07 -6.48 8.80
CA GLN A 173 1.06 -5.56 8.78
C GLN A 173 1.03 -4.79 7.46
N TYR A 174 1.20 -3.47 7.54
CA TYR A 174 1.30 -2.61 6.36
C TYR A 174 2.44 -1.62 6.53
N GLY A 175 3.11 -1.34 5.42
CA GLY A 175 4.00 -0.20 5.32
C GLY A 175 3.22 1.11 5.41
N GLN A 176 3.73 2.04 6.20
CA GLN A 176 3.21 3.38 6.33
C GLN A 176 4.35 4.37 6.11
N ILE A 177 4.02 5.51 5.52
CA ILE A 177 4.95 6.61 5.32
C ILE A 177 4.40 7.85 5.99
N SER A 178 5.27 8.57 6.68
CA SER A 178 5.05 9.95 7.12
C SER A 178 6.04 10.86 6.42
N TRP A 179 5.62 12.05 6.02
CA TRP A 179 6.50 13.02 5.37
C TRP A 179 6.25 14.43 5.88
N ALA A 180 7.30 15.25 5.81
CA ALA A 180 7.24 16.67 6.12
C ALA A 180 7.26 17.49 4.83
N TYR A 181 6.48 18.58 4.82
CA TYR A 181 6.35 19.52 3.72
C TYR A 181 6.14 20.93 4.25
N TYR A 182 6.33 21.94 3.41
CA TYR A 182 6.00 23.33 3.75
C TYR A 182 4.62 23.69 3.23
N GLU A 183 3.80 24.27 4.10
CA GLU A 183 2.49 24.83 3.76
C GLU A 183 2.48 26.29 4.20
N LYS A 184 2.48 27.22 3.23
CA LYS A 184 2.56 28.67 3.48
C LYS A 184 3.65 29.00 4.51
N GLU A 185 4.88 28.52 4.23
CA GLU A 185 6.09 28.69 5.05
C GLU A 185 6.10 27.97 6.41
N LYS A 186 5.04 27.25 6.78
CA LYS A 186 5.03 26.43 8.01
C LYS A 186 5.36 24.97 7.71
N LYS A 187 6.22 24.37 8.54
CA LYS A 187 6.52 22.94 8.50
C LYS A 187 5.30 22.14 8.97
N SER A 188 4.74 21.35 8.07
CA SER A 188 3.62 20.45 8.31
C SER A 188 4.07 19.00 8.14
N ARG A 189 3.29 18.06 8.68
CA ARG A 189 3.49 16.62 8.49
C ARG A 189 2.22 15.95 8.04
N ALA A 190 2.35 14.99 7.14
CA ALA A 190 1.27 14.11 6.71
C ALA A 190 1.72 12.65 6.79
N GLN A 191 0.74 11.75 6.78
CA GLN A 191 0.97 10.32 6.92
C GLN A 191 -0.07 9.54 6.11
N LYS A 192 0.36 8.48 5.44
CA LYS A 192 -0.50 7.64 4.60
C LYS A 192 0.03 6.22 4.52
N HIS A 193 -0.88 5.26 4.33
CA HIS A 193 -0.50 3.87 4.09
C HIS A 193 0.09 3.71 2.68
N LEU A 194 1.09 2.82 2.58
CA LEU A 194 1.60 2.38 1.30
C LEU A 194 0.69 1.30 0.72
N SER A 195 0.41 1.41 -0.58
CA SER A 195 -0.30 0.40 -1.35
C SER A 195 0.66 -0.72 -1.71
N ILE A 196 0.24 -1.97 -1.46
CA ILE A 196 0.92 -3.17 -1.97
C ILE A 196 0.51 -3.50 -3.42
N ASN A 197 -0.61 -2.93 -3.88
CA ASN A 197 -1.19 -3.25 -5.19
C ASN A 197 -0.79 -2.25 -6.28
N TYR A 198 -0.34 -1.06 -5.88
CA TYR A 198 -0.03 0.04 -6.79
C TYR A 198 1.30 0.68 -6.38
N PRO A 199 2.12 1.12 -7.35
CA PRO A 199 3.29 1.94 -7.07
C PRO A 199 2.93 3.15 -6.21
N ASN A 200 3.71 3.42 -5.17
CA ASN A 200 3.54 4.60 -4.33
C ASN A 200 4.50 5.68 -4.80
N ILE A 201 4.00 6.90 -4.98
CA ILE A 201 4.79 8.01 -5.50
C ILE A 201 4.83 9.11 -4.46
N LEU A 202 6.04 9.48 -4.03
CA LEU A 202 6.31 10.66 -3.22
C LEU A 202 7.04 11.69 -4.07
N ARG A 203 6.44 12.86 -4.26
CA ARG A 203 7.14 14.02 -4.79
C ARG A 203 8.15 14.46 -3.74
N TYR A 204 9.43 14.31 -4.02
CA TYR A 204 10.48 14.50 -3.03
C TYR A 204 11.57 15.42 -3.56
N LYS A 205 11.94 16.40 -2.74
CA LYS A 205 13.10 17.26 -2.96
C LYS A 205 13.84 17.36 -1.64
N GLU A 206 14.97 16.68 -1.54
CA GLU A 206 15.84 16.81 -0.37
C GLU A 206 16.25 18.28 -0.22
N LEU A 207 15.99 18.84 0.95
CA LEU A 207 16.49 20.17 1.29
C LEU A 207 17.87 19.99 1.89
N GLU A 208 18.87 20.66 1.30
CA GLU A 208 20.23 20.70 1.82
C GLU A 208 20.34 21.44 3.16
N GLU A 209 19.26 22.06 3.66
CA GLU A 209 19.22 22.63 5.01
C GLU A 209 19.19 21.51 6.06
N VAL A 210 20.39 20.99 6.29
CA VAL A 210 20.79 20.14 7.40
C VAL A 210 20.32 20.82 8.68
N ASP A 211 19.28 20.24 9.28
CA ASP A 211 18.77 20.55 10.61
C ASP A 211 19.92 20.33 11.62
N ASN A 212 20.71 21.38 11.89
CA ASN A 212 21.94 21.37 12.70
C ASN A 212 21.70 21.14 14.21
N HIS A 213 20.58 20.51 14.59
CA HIS A 213 20.11 20.47 15.98
C HIS A 213 20.01 19.07 16.59
N ARG A 214 20.34 17.99 15.83
CA ARG A 214 20.42 16.63 16.39
C ARG A 214 21.86 16.12 16.42
N THR A 215 22.31 15.78 17.62
CA THR A 215 23.63 15.20 17.92
C THR A 215 23.95 13.99 17.04
N ASP A 216 22.95 13.15 16.75
CA ASP A 216 23.10 11.95 15.92
C ASP A 216 23.46 12.27 14.45
N MET A 217 22.99 13.40 13.90
CA MET A 217 23.36 13.82 12.54
C MET A 217 24.70 14.54 12.50
N MET A 218 25.16 15.14 13.60
CA MET A 218 26.56 15.58 13.69
C MET A 218 27.51 14.38 13.67
N VAL A 219 27.14 13.26 14.31
CA VAL A 219 27.89 12.01 14.22
C VAL A 219 27.86 11.46 12.81
N ALA A 220 26.70 11.43 12.14
CA ALA A 220 26.61 10.99 10.74
C ALA A 220 27.42 11.89 9.77
N LYS A 221 27.36 13.21 9.96
CA LYS A 221 28.15 14.20 9.21
C LYS A 221 29.64 14.01 9.49
N PHE A 222 30.04 13.83 10.75
CA PHE A 222 31.43 13.56 11.13
C PHE A 222 31.95 12.24 10.54
N ILE A 223 31.13 11.19 10.52
CA ILE A 223 31.45 9.91 9.86
C ILE A 223 31.60 10.08 8.35
N LYS A 224 30.77 10.92 7.72
CA LYS A 224 30.80 11.19 6.27
C LYS A 224 31.98 12.08 5.85
N GLU A 225 32.34 13.06 6.67
CA GLU A 225 33.43 14.02 6.41
C GLU A 225 34.80 13.52 6.89
N GLY A 226 34.82 12.57 7.83
CA GLY A 226 36.02 11.90 8.29
C GLY A 226 36.35 10.64 7.49
N TYR A 227 37.39 9.93 7.92
CA TYR A 227 37.75 8.60 7.42
C TYR A 227 37.85 7.61 8.58
N ARG A 228 37.73 6.32 8.27
CA ARG A 228 37.79 5.24 9.24
C ARG A 228 39.24 4.82 9.47
N ALA A 229 39.82 5.16 10.61
CA ALA A 229 41.22 4.84 10.91
C ALA A 229 41.43 3.38 11.32
N LEU A 230 40.58 2.84 12.20
CA LEU A 230 40.65 1.45 12.67
C LEU A 230 39.35 1.02 13.37
N GLY A 231 38.98 -0.26 13.28
CA GLY A 231 37.82 -0.78 14.01
C GLY A 231 36.57 0.07 13.78
N ASN A 232 35.86 0.50 14.82
CA ASN A 232 34.73 1.43 14.72
C ASN A 232 35.11 2.90 14.98
N VAL A 233 36.38 3.26 14.75
CA VAL A 233 36.93 4.59 15.03
C VAL A 233 36.99 5.42 13.74
N TYR A 234 36.32 6.58 13.77
CA TYR A 234 36.32 7.58 12.71
C TYR A 234 37.09 8.81 13.17
N VAL A 235 37.89 9.39 12.28
CA VAL A 235 38.70 10.59 12.51
C VAL A 235 38.52 11.57 11.37
N LYS A 236 38.47 12.86 11.71
CA LYS A 236 38.46 13.97 10.76
C LYS A 236 39.73 14.79 11.01
N LEU A 237 40.43 15.19 9.95
CA LEU A 237 41.54 16.14 10.08
C LEU A 237 40.97 17.50 10.47
N ASN A 238 41.58 18.17 11.45
CA ASN A 238 41.17 19.53 11.78
C ASN A 238 41.55 20.44 10.61
N ASP A 239 40.62 21.30 10.19
CA ASP A 239 40.83 22.28 9.10
C ASP A 239 41.83 23.41 9.46
N ASP A 240 42.61 23.24 10.53
CA ASP A 240 43.72 24.11 10.92
C ASP A 240 45.04 23.34 10.88
N LYS A 241 45.55 23.15 9.65
CA LYS A 241 46.97 23.23 9.24
C LYS A 241 47.14 23.04 7.73
#